data_AF-A0A834RJ07-F1
#
_entry.id   AF-A0A834RJ07-F1
#
_cell.length_a   1.000
_cell.length_b   1.000
_cell.length_c   1.000
_cell.angle_alpha   90.00
_cell.angle_beta   90.00
_cell.angle_gamma   90.00
#
_symmetry.space_group_name_H-M   'P 1'
#
loop_
_entity.id
_entity.type
_entity.pdbx_description
1 polymer ?
#
loop_
_entity_poly.entity_id
_entity_poly.type
_entity_poly.pdbx_seq_one_letter_code
_entity_poly.pdbx_strand_id
1 'polypeptide(L)'
;MSGPEEDSGDETDDDLDDSAYESGPSQRRRPKGCLQLVQKMMDRFMVRGSHSPMQWMLDLRTYGLKIHYNTTTRGHVEWTNGDELLYKELHFSMAQFRGMVHGLASESRRLLTEELMFSSKAAPVPAVPWESIRDNPTDERPGWNFLKDHRTNMPVNGERWLFERVGESASIRSRFMKPGTQSGVDRQAIERYMDRVVEFREKLAVLMHITGGQPARGPELLSVRHSNTVQGGHRNIFIEDGMVVFVTRYHKGYKVSGDVKIIHRYLPREVGELVVWYMWLVLPFQQRLEALVWEKEAVSSHMWPADPSGRKWTTDRLREALKRESRIAMGQEWTFAGYREMAIGISRRFLRGSTAFQADEGEENKEWAEEQAGDSIADEQAGHTSHVAGLVYARGIMEQSGPWRIGGSSSGHRARIGIDFWASRQAWTTREEAASGRERRLRARQTRQGWIGGSG
;
A
#
# COMPACT_ATOMS: atom_id res chain seq x y z
N MET A 1 68.38 21.29 0.33
CA MET A 1 69.51 21.24 1.29
C MET A 1 69.78 19.79 1.57
N SER A 2 71.05 19.43 1.40
CA SER A 2 71.64 18.10 1.43
C SER A 2 71.56 17.43 2.81
N GLY A 3 71.63 16.10 2.82
CA GLY A 3 72.02 15.30 4.00
C GLY A 3 71.56 13.83 3.91
N PRO A 4 72.38 12.84 4.33
CA PRO A 4 72.87 11.78 3.43
C PRO A 4 72.80 10.32 3.98
N GLU A 5 73.22 9.37 3.11
CA GLU A 5 74.04 8.13 3.31
C GLU A 5 73.75 7.19 4.51
N GLU A 6 73.37 5.91 4.27
CA GLU A 6 74.20 4.69 4.09
C GLU A 6 74.98 4.23 5.35
N ASP A 7 74.60 3.06 5.91
CA ASP A 7 75.48 2.00 6.47
C ASP A 7 74.59 0.78 6.87
N SER A 8 74.59 -0.33 6.12
CA SER A 8 75.37 -1.58 6.30
C SER A 8 74.94 -2.48 7.47
N GLY A 9 74.84 -3.78 7.21
CA GLY A 9 74.42 -4.79 8.20
C GLY A 9 73.94 -6.08 7.55
N ASP A 10 74.91 -6.79 7.00
CA ASP A 10 74.89 -8.15 6.46
C ASP A 10 74.45 -9.18 7.51
N GLU A 11 73.60 -10.15 7.12
CA GLU A 11 73.55 -11.50 7.69
C GLU A 11 72.62 -12.36 6.81
N THR A 12 73.23 -12.91 5.77
CA THR A 12 72.81 -14.14 5.10
C THR A 12 72.97 -15.32 6.06
N ASP A 13 71.93 -16.12 6.24
CA ASP A 13 72.09 -17.53 6.60
C ASP A 13 71.55 -18.38 5.45
N ASP A 14 72.51 -19.09 4.86
CA ASP A 14 72.39 -20.10 3.84
C ASP A 14 71.59 -21.29 4.36
N ASP A 15 70.59 -21.73 3.61
CA ASP A 15 70.20 -23.14 3.54
C ASP A 15 69.86 -23.48 2.09
N LEU A 16 70.94 -23.63 1.32
CA LEU A 16 70.97 -24.34 0.04
C LEU A 16 70.82 -25.84 0.31
N ASP A 17 69.58 -26.35 0.29
CA ASP A 17 69.35 -27.79 0.09
C ASP A 17 69.18 -28.06 -1.41
N ASP A 18 70.32 -28.30 -2.05
CA ASP A 18 70.44 -28.88 -3.39
C ASP A 18 70.40 -30.41 -3.28
N SER A 19 69.19 -30.95 -3.12
CA SER A 19 68.91 -32.37 -3.36
C SER A 19 67.95 -32.50 -4.54
N ALA A 20 68.56 -32.40 -5.71
CA ALA A 20 67.91 -32.70 -6.96
C ALA A 20 67.57 -34.21 -7.09
N TYR A 21 66.69 -34.49 -8.05
CA TYR A 21 66.36 -35.80 -8.66
C TYR A 21 65.65 -36.87 -7.82
N GLU A 22 64.37 -36.64 -7.50
CA GLU A 22 63.34 -37.69 -7.71
C GLU A 22 62.16 -37.15 -8.53
N SER A 23 62.11 -37.58 -9.79
CA SER A 23 61.01 -37.32 -10.71
C SER A 23 59.79 -38.17 -10.33
N GLY A 24 59.00 -37.71 -9.36
CA GLY A 24 57.64 -38.20 -9.14
C GLY A 24 56.72 -37.74 -10.28
N PRO A 25 55.73 -38.55 -10.71
CA PRO A 25 54.94 -38.25 -11.89
C PRO A 25 54.26 -36.91 -11.70
N SER A 26 54.42 -36.04 -12.70
CA SER A 26 53.76 -34.75 -12.80
C SER A 26 52.26 -34.92 -12.51
N GLN A 27 51.86 -34.57 -11.28
CA GLN A 27 50.46 -34.32 -10.98
C GLN A 27 50.10 -33.07 -11.79
N ARG A 28 49.67 -33.27 -13.04
CA ARG A 28 48.89 -32.29 -13.79
C ARG A 28 47.80 -31.83 -12.85
N ARG A 29 47.98 -30.66 -12.22
CA ARG A 29 46.94 -30.00 -11.44
C ARG A 29 45.75 -29.93 -12.37
N ARG A 30 44.74 -30.76 -12.11
CA ARG A 30 43.47 -30.70 -12.84
C ARG A 30 43.05 -29.23 -12.81
N PRO A 31 42.79 -28.60 -13.96
CA PRO A 31 42.42 -27.20 -13.98
C PRO A 31 41.24 -27.04 -13.02
N LYS A 32 41.43 -26.21 -11.99
CA LYS A 32 40.39 -25.99 -10.98
C LYS A 32 39.15 -25.54 -11.74
N GLY A 33 38.08 -26.32 -11.65
CA GLY A 33 36.82 -25.94 -12.25
C GLY A 33 36.42 -24.55 -11.75
N CYS A 34 35.75 -23.77 -12.58
CA CYS A 34 35.30 -22.41 -12.22
C CYS A 34 34.63 -22.36 -10.84
N LEU A 35 33.86 -23.40 -10.48
CA LEU A 35 33.22 -23.57 -9.17
C LEU A 35 34.21 -23.65 -8.00
N GLN A 36 35.34 -24.35 -8.16
CA GLN A 36 36.36 -24.46 -7.10
C GLN A 36 37.12 -23.14 -6.92
N LEU A 37 37.31 -22.37 -7.99
CA LEU A 37 37.92 -21.05 -7.90
C LEU A 37 36.98 -20.06 -7.20
N VAL A 38 35.69 -20.08 -7.56
CA VAL A 38 34.65 -19.28 -6.91
C VAL A 38 34.50 -19.66 -5.43
N GLN A 39 34.47 -20.95 -5.11
CA GLN A 39 34.41 -21.42 -3.72
C GLN A 39 35.61 -20.89 -2.92
N LYS A 40 36.83 -21.00 -3.46
CA LYS A 40 38.03 -20.47 -2.80
C LYS A 40 37.96 -18.94 -2.57
N MET A 41 37.39 -18.20 -3.52
CA MET A 41 37.18 -16.75 -3.35
C MET A 41 36.10 -16.44 -2.30
N MET A 42 35.00 -17.20 -2.28
CA MET A 42 33.95 -17.07 -1.27
C MET A 42 34.49 -17.37 0.12
N ASP A 43 35.25 -18.44 0.28
CA ASP A 43 35.83 -18.85 1.57
C ASP A 43 36.87 -17.82 2.06
N ARG A 44 37.64 -17.21 1.15
CA ARG A 44 38.65 -16.22 1.50
C ARG A 44 38.07 -14.84 1.83
N PHE A 45 37.02 -14.43 1.14
CA PHE A 45 36.57 -13.03 1.16
C PHE A 45 35.15 -12.81 1.68
N MET A 46 34.29 -13.83 1.71
CA MET A 46 32.85 -13.68 2.02
C MET A 46 32.39 -14.41 3.29
N VAL A 47 33.31 -15.05 4.02
CA VAL A 47 33.00 -15.75 5.28
C VAL A 47 32.73 -14.76 6.40
N ARG A 48 31.56 -14.87 7.03
CA ARG A 48 31.17 -14.05 8.19
C ARG A 48 31.95 -14.48 9.43
N GLY A 49 32.26 -13.52 10.31
CA GLY A 49 33.04 -13.75 11.53
C GLY A 49 34.55 -13.92 11.31
N SER A 50 35.05 -13.65 10.10
CA SER A 50 36.48 -13.64 9.76
C SER A 50 37.02 -12.22 9.59
N HIS A 51 38.34 -12.02 9.54
CA HIS A 51 38.94 -10.72 9.18
C HIS A 51 38.90 -10.42 7.67
N SER A 52 37.88 -10.90 6.97
CA SER A 52 37.73 -10.66 5.53
C SER A 52 37.25 -9.24 5.24
N PRO A 53 37.55 -8.68 4.05
CA PRO A 53 37.03 -7.38 3.63
C PRO A 53 35.51 -7.28 3.67
N MET A 54 34.79 -8.38 3.36
CA MET A 54 33.33 -8.39 3.41
C MET A 54 32.81 -8.29 4.85
N GLN A 55 33.44 -8.97 5.80
CA GLN A 55 33.08 -8.85 7.21
C GLN A 55 33.31 -7.41 7.69
N TRP A 56 34.45 -6.79 7.36
CA TRP A 56 34.72 -5.39 7.67
C TRP A 56 33.66 -4.44 7.10
N MET A 57 33.25 -4.62 5.84
CA MET A 57 32.17 -3.84 5.24
C MET A 57 30.82 -4.02 5.95
N LEU A 58 30.50 -5.25 6.38
CA LEU A 58 29.28 -5.54 7.14
C LEU A 58 29.31 -4.95 8.55
N ASP A 59 30.47 -4.94 9.20
CA ASP A 59 30.67 -4.34 10.52
C ASP A 59 30.55 -2.81 10.43
N LEU A 60 31.18 -2.17 9.44
CA LEU A 60 30.99 -0.74 9.16
C LEU A 60 29.53 -0.40 8.87
N ARG A 61 28.83 -1.24 8.10
CA ARG A 61 27.39 -1.06 7.85
C ARG A 61 26.57 -1.16 9.14
N THR A 62 26.87 -2.15 9.99
CA THR A 62 26.16 -2.37 11.26
C THR A 62 26.42 -1.23 12.24
N TYR A 63 27.66 -0.77 12.30
CA TYR A 63 28.06 0.42 13.07
C TYR A 63 27.36 1.68 12.56
N GLY A 64 27.34 1.91 11.24
CA GLY A 64 26.61 3.02 10.63
C GLY A 64 25.10 2.97 10.89
N LEU A 65 24.50 1.77 10.87
CA LEU A 65 23.10 1.58 11.26
C LEU A 65 22.88 1.89 12.74
N LYS A 66 23.78 1.47 13.63
CA LYS A 66 23.71 1.78 15.07
C LYS A 66 23.77 3.29 15.30
N ILE A 67 24.67 4.00 14.62
CA ILE A 67 24.72 5.46 14.65
C ILE A 67 23.39 6.02 14.13
N HIS A 68 22.90 5.57 12.98
CA HIS A 68 21.66 6.07 12.39
C HIS A 68 20.43 5.89 13.29
N TYR A 69 20.29 4.74 13.96
CA TYR A 69 19.17 4.48 14.86
C TYR A 69 19.29 5.21 16.21
N ASN A 70 20.51 5.48 16.68
CA ASN A 70 20.75 6.12 17.97
C ASN A 70 21.02 7.63 17.87
N THR A 71 21.15 8.16 16.66
CA THR A 71 21.36 9.60 16.42
C THR A 71 20.04 10.21 15.99
N THR A 72 19.49 11.08 16.85
CA THR A 72 18.27 11.83 16.53
C THR A 72 18.54 12.74 15.33
N THR A 73 17.99 12.41 14.16
CA THR A 73 17.99 13.30 13.01
C THR A 73 17.10 14.50 13.31
N ARG A 74 17.47 15.72 12.89
CA ARG A 74 16.60 16.90 13.04
C ARG A 74 15.20 16.59 12.48
N GLY A 75 14.18 16.75 13.32
CA GLY A 75 12.79 16.59 12.90
C GLY A 75 12.46 17.63 11.85
N HIS A 76 11.95 17.21 10.69
CA HIS A 76 11.53 18.13 9.64
C HIS A 76 10.06 18.56 9.78
N VAL A 77 9.35 18.05 10.78
CA VAL A 77 7.95 18.37 11.06
C VAL A 77 7.87 19.11 12.39
N GLU A 78 7.44 20.37 12.34
CA GLU A 78 7.22 21.22 13.50
C GLU A 78 5.72 21.55 13.60
N TRP A 79 5.25 21.77 14.84
CA TRP A 79 3.86 22.16 15.11
C TRP A 79 3.84 23.56 15.71
N THR A 80 3.13 24.48 15.07
CA THR A 80 2.85 25.82 15.60
C THR A 80 1.38 25.94 15.96
N ASN A 81 1.05 26.84 16.89
CA ASN A 81 -0.33 27.23 17.22
C ASN A 81 -1.30 26.08 17.55
N GLY A 82 -0.77 24.90 17.91
CA GLY A 82 -1.54 23.71 18.28
C GLY A 82 -1.99 22.83 17.10
N ASP A 83 -2.32 23.42 15.94
CA ASP A 83 -2.91 22.72 14.78
C ASP A 83 -2.28 23.04 13.41
N GLU A 84 -1.22 23.85 13.38
CA GLU A 84 -0.47 24.15 12.17
C GLU A 84 0.76 23.26 12.04
N LEU A 85 0.97 22.73 10.85
CA LEU A 85 2.10 21.87 10.50
C LEU A 85 3.07 22.66 9.62
N LEU A 86 4.33 22.70 10.04
CA LEU A 86 5.45 23.17 9.24
C LEU A 86 6.28 21.97 8.82
N TYR A 87 6.50 21.83 7.52
CA TYR A 87 7.39 20.84 6.95
C TYR A 87 8.26 21.47 5.86
N LYS A 88 9.52 21.74 6.19
CA LYS A 88 10.44 22.49 5.32
C LYS A 88 9.82 23.84 4.92
N GLU A 89 9.54 24.05 3.64
CA GLU A 89 8.89 25.25 3.10
C GLU A 89 7.34 25.15 3.11
N LEU A 90 6.79 23.98 3.44
CA LEU A 90 5.35 23.77 3.51
C LEU A 90 4.80 24.24 4.84
N HIS A 91 3.72 25.01 4.81
CA HIS A 91 3.00 25.47 5.99
C HIS A 91 1.50 25.40 5.74
N PHE A 92 0.77 24.67 6.59
CA PHE A 92 -0.69 24.60 6.53
C PHE A 92 -1.30 24.18 7.86
N SER A 93 -2.55 24.59 8.10
CA SER A 93 -3.35 24.13 9.22
C SER A 93 -4.03 22.80 8.94
N MET A 94 -4.38 22.05 9.99
CA MET A 94 -5.18 20.83 9.84
C MET A 94 -6.55 21.10 9.20
N ALA A 95 -7.09 22.31 9.31
CA ALA A 95 -8.31 22.72 8.60
C ALA A 95 -8.09 22.80 7.08
N GLN A 96 -6.98 23.39 6.63
CA GLN A 96 -6.60 23.42 5.22
C GLN A 96 -6.36 21.99 4.68
N PHE A 97 -5.69 21.14 5.46
CA PHE A 97 -5.50 19.73 5.09
C PHE A 97 -6.84 18.99 4.90
N ARG A 98 -7.76 19.10 5.87
CA ARG A 98 -9.12 18.52 5.74
C ARG A 98 -9.84 19.06 4.51
N GLY A 99 -9.78 20.38 4.30
CA GLY A 99 -10.37 21.05 3.15
C GLY A 99 -9.87 20.48 1.82
N MET A 100 -8.56 20.25 1.69
CA MET A 100 -8.01 19.58 0.51
C MET A 100 -8.59 18.18 0.33
N VAL A 101 -8.59 17.35 1.38
CA VAL A 101 -9.04 15.95 1.26
C VAL A 101 -10.52 15.87 0.88
N HIS A 102 -11.37 16.68 1.52
CA HIS A 102 -12.79 16.77 1.18
C HIS A 102 -13.01 17.33 -0.23
N GLY A 103 -12.27 18.39 -0.61
CA GLY A 103 -12.36 18.97 -1.95
C GLY A 103 -12.02 17.95 -3.03
N LEU A 104 -10.92 17.22 -2.86
CA LEU A 104 -10.50 16.18 -3.79
C LEU A 104 -11.51 15.02 -3.88
N ALA A 105 -12.05 14.58 -2.74
CA ALA A 105 -13.06 13.54 -2.69
C ALA A 105 -14.40 13.98 -3.29
N SER A 106 -14.84 15.22 -3.03
CA SER A 106 -16.04 15.81 -3.61
C SER A 106 -15.91 15.94 -5.12
N GLU A 107 -14.78 16.43 -5.63
CA GLU A 107 -14.54 16.54 -7.06
C GLU A 107 -14.44 15.16 -7.74
N SER A 108 -13.81 14.19 -7.08
CA SER A 108 -13.76 12.81 -7.57
C SER A 108 -15.15 12.17 -7.62
N ARG A 109 -15.99 12.43 -6.61
CA ARG A 109 -17.40 12.01 -6.59
C ARG A 109 -18.16 12.65 -7.73
N ARG A 110 -18.06 13.97 -7.89
CA ARG A 110 -18.71 14.74 -8.96
C ARG A 110 -18.33 14.19 -10.34
N LEU A 111 -17.03 14.03 -10.61
CA LEU A 111 -16.51 13.46 -11.84
C LEU A 111 -17.07 12.05 -12.09
N LEU A 112 -17.06 11.17 -11.08
CA LEU A 112 -17.60 9.82 -11.19
C LEU A 112 -19.11 9.81 -11.46
N THR A 113 -19.89 10.60 -10.72
CA THR A 113 -21.35 10.58 -10.80
C THR A 113 -21.88 11.30 -12.02
N GLU A 114 -21.39 12.51 -12.30
CA GLU A 114 -21.92 13.38 -13.36
C GLU A 114 -21.31 13.07 -14.72
N GLU A 115 -19.99 12.93 -14.80
CA GLU A 115 -19.29 12.77 -16.08
C GLU A 115 -19.17 11.30 -16.52
N LEU A 116 -18.98 10.37 -15.57
CA LEU A 116 -18.76 8.96 -15.91
C LEU A 116 -20.03 8.11 -15.88
N MET A 117 -20.94 8.36 -14.93
CA MET A 117 -22.19 7.61 -14.76
C MET A 117 -23.45 8.35 -15.23
N PHE A 118 -23.29 9.60 -15.69
CA PHE A 118 -24.37 10.45 -16.20
C PHE A 118 -25.56 10.55 -15.25
N SER A 119 -25.28 10.61 -13.95
CA SER A 119 -26.29 10.73 -12.92
C SER A 119 -27.01 12.07 -13.03
N SER A 120 -28.31 12.05 -12.78
CA SER A 120 -29.13 13.26 -12.64
C SER A 120 -30.03 13.13 -11.42
N LYS A 121 -30.70 14.22 -11.01
CA LYS A 121 -31.68 14.15 -9.92
C LYS A 121 -32.81 13.15 -10.20
N ALA A 122 -33.18 12.96 -11.47
CA ALA A 122 -34.22 12.02 -11.88
C ALA A 122 -33.73 10.56 -11.98
N ALA A 123 -32.41 10.36 -12.12
CA ALA A 123 -31.81 9.04 -12.28
C ALA A 123 -30.55 8.94 -11.39
N PRO A 124 -30.73 8.80 -10.05
CA PRO A 124 -29.62 8.73 -9.12
C PRO A 124 -28.76 7.47 -9.33
N VAL A 125 -27.59 7.48 -8.70
CA VAL A 125 -26.69 6.33 -8.65
C VAL A 125 -27.19 5.33 -7.61
N PRO A 126 -27.20 4.02 -7.90
CA PRO A 126 -27.55 2.98 -6.95
C PRO A 126 -26.67 3.02 -5.70
N ALA A 127 -27.30 2.90 -4.53
CA ALA A 127 -26.59 2.81 -3.25
C ALA A 127 -25.82 1.50 -3.13
N VAL A 128 -24.65 1.53 -2.49
CA VAL A 128 -23.88 0.33 -2.19
C VAL A 128 -24.48 -0.36 -0.95
N PRO A 129 -24.80 -1.67 -1.00
CA PRO A 129 -25.39 -2.37 0.13
C PRO A 129 -24.34 -2.74 1.19
N TRP A 130 -23.79 -1.74 1.90
CA TRP A 130 -22.64 -1.91 2.81
C TRP A 130 -22.84 -2.92 3.96
N GLU A 131 -24.08 -3.16 4.37
CA GLU A 131 -24.38 -4.10 5.46
C GLU A 131 -24.38 -5.56 4.99
N SER A 132 -24.75 -5.79 3.73
CA SER A 132 -24.88 -7.12 3.14
C SER A 132 -23.81 -7.45 2.12
N ILE A 133 -22.96 -6.50 1.73
CA ILE A 133 -21.80 -6.75 0.88
C ILE A 133 -20.88 -7.75 1.58
N ARG A 134 -20.47 -8.76 0.82
CA ARG A 134 -19.58 -9.85 1.23
C ARG A 134 -18.49 -10.01 0.21
N ASP A 135 -17.35 -10.49 0.69
CA ASP A 135 -16.25 -10.95 -0.14
C ASP A 135 -15.75 -12.30 0.39
N ASN A 136 -15.19 -13.10 -0.51
CA ASN A 136 -14.45 -14.30 -0.18
C ASN A 136 -12.98 -14.13 -0.58
N PRO A 137 -12.07 -13.80 0.35
CA PRO A 137 -10.66 -13.59 0.04
C PRO A 137 -9.93 -14.86 -0.39
N THR A 138 -10.47 -16.04 -0.07
CA THR A 138 -9.86 -17.35 -0.40
C THR A 138 -10.25 -17.85 -1.79
N ASP A 139 -11.20 -17.19 -2.47
CA ASP A 139 -11.55 -17.57 -3.83
C ASP A 139 -10.49 -17.06 -4.79
N GLU A 140 -9.86 -18.01 -5.50
CA GLU A 140 -8.75 -17.79 -6.43
C GLU A 140 -9.19 -17.83 -7.90
N ARG A 141 -10.50 -18.01 -8.18
CA ARG A 141 -11.01 -18.15 -9.55
C ARG A 141 -10.60 -16.95 -10.41
N PRO A 142 -10.15 -17.16 -11.66
CA PRO A 142 -9.83 -16.06 -12.55
C PRO A 142 -11.01 -15.10 -12.73
N GLY A 143 -10.74 -13.80 -12.68
CA GLY A 143 -11.77 -12.75 -12.77
C GLY A 143 -12.56 -12.54 -11.48
N TRP A 144 -12.33 -13.31 -10.42
CA TRP A 144 -13.05 -13.15 -9.16
C TRP A 144 -12.71 -11.84 -8.44
N ASN A 145 -13.76 -11.21 -7.93
CA ASN A 145 -13.74 -10.12 -6.95
C ASN A 145 -15.07 -10.13 -6.18
N PHE A 146 -15.22 -9.24 -5.20
CA PHE A 146 -16.42 -9.18 -4.33
C PHE A 146 -17.74 -8.95 -5.10
N LEU A 147 -17.71 -8.38 -6.31
CA LEU A 147 -18.91 -8.18 -7.14
C LEU A 147 -19.44 -9.48 -7.75
N LYS A 148 -18.64 -10.56 -7.71
CA LYS A 148 -19.04 -11.90 -8.17
C LYS A 148 -19.53 -12.78 -7.02
N ASP A 149 -19.55 -12.28 -5.78
CA ASP A 149 -20.02 -13.03 -4.62
C ASP A 149 -21.54 -13.14 -4.61
N HIS A 150 -22.06 -14.36 -4.80
CA HIS A 150 -23.50 -14.64 -4.87
C HIS A 150 -24.26 -14.33 -3.56
N ARG A 151 -23.56 -14.14 -2.44
CA ARG A 151 -24.17 -13.76 -1.16
C ARG A 151 -24.53 -12.28 -1.13
N THR A 152 -23.93 -11.48 -2.00
CA THR A 152 -24.24 -10.05 -2.14
C THR A 152 -25.28 -9.86 -3.24
N ASN A 153 -26.46 -9.34 -2.88
CA ASN A 153 -27.45 -8.92 -3.87
C ASN A 153 -27.24 -7.43 -4.22
N MET A 154 -26.61 -7.15 -5.36
CA MET A 154 -26.43 -5.79 -5.83
C MET A 154 -27.76 -5.21 -6.37
N PRO A 155 -28.11 -3.94 -6.08
CA PRO A 155 -29.39 -3.37 -6.51
C PRO A 155 -29.63 -3.35 -8.01
N VAL A 156 -28.55 -3.32 -8.80
CA VAL A 156 -28.59 -3.34 -10.26
C VAL A 156 -27.50 -4.24 -10.82
N ASN A 157 -27.70 -4.69 -12.05
CA ASN A 157 -26.67 -5.40 -12.79
C ASN A 157 -25.63 -4.39 -13.31
N GLY A 158 -24.49 -4.28 -12.63
CA GLY A 158 -23.45 -3.30 -12.96
C GLY A 158 -22.81 -3.48 -14.33
N GLU A 159 -22.84 -4.72 -14.86
CA GLU A 159 -22.37 -5.01 -16.20
C GLU A 159 -23.25 -4.37 -17.30
N ARG A 160 -24.54 -4.18 -17.03
CA ARG A 160 -25.52 -3.65 -18.00
C ARG A 160 -25.98 -2.23 -17.71
N TRP A 161 -26.02 -1.84 -16.43
CA TRP A 161 -26.67 -0.63 -15.97
C TRP A 161 -26.24 0.65 -16.70
N LEU A 162 -24.94 0.90 -16.86
CA LEU A 162 -24.47 2.11 -17.53
C LEU A 162 -24.70 2.05 -19.04
N PHE A 163 -24.64 0.85 -19.63
CA PHE A 163 -24.90 0.64 -21.06
C PHE A 163 -26.39 0.86 -21.38
N GLU A 164 -27.29 0.26 -20.60
CA GLU A 164 -28.75 0.45 -20.73
C GLU A 164 -29.10 1.93 -20.54
N ARG A 165 -28.52 2.60 -19.54
CA ARG A 165 -28.70 4.05 -19.31
C ARG A 165 -28.28 4.90 -20.51
N VAL A 166 -27.12 4.62 -21.11
CA VAL A 166 -26.67 5.32 -22.33
C VAL A 166 -27.61 5.02 -23.50
N GLY A 167 -28.14 3.80 -23.61
CA GLY A 167 -29.07 3.40 -24.65
C GLY A 167 -30.45 4.03 -24.55
N GLU A 168 -30.99 4.17 -23.34
CA GLU A 168 -32.34 4.71 -23.06
C GLU A 168 -32.39 6.24 -23.20
N SER A 169 -31.32 6.93 -22.78
CA SER A 169 -31.27 8.39 -22.84
C SER A 169 -30.78 8.88 -24.20
N ALA A 170 -31.70 9.41 -25.02
CA ALA A 170 -31.36 9.96 -26.33
C ALA A 170 -30.28 11.07 -26.26
N SER A 171 -30.27 11.87 -25.20
CA SER A 171 -29.29 12.95 -24.99
C SER A 171 -27.90 12.44 -24.61
N ILE A 172 -27.80 11.32 -23.88
CA ILE A 172 -26.51 10.70 -23.57
C ILE A 172 -26.04 9.90 -24.79
N ARG A 173 -26.94 9.15 -25.42
CA ARG A 173 -26.66 8.33 -26.61
C ARG A 173 -26.06 9.15 -27.75
N SER A 174 -26.62 10.33 -28.02
CA SER A 174 -26.11 11.22 -29.07
C SER A 174 -24.68 11.71 -28.82
N ARG A 175 -24.19 11.69 -27.58
CA ARG A 175 -22.79 12.00 -27.26
C ARG A 175 -21.82 10.95 -27.81
N PHE A 176 -22.27 9.69 -27.97
CA PHE A 176 -21.44 8.56 -28.37
C PHE A 176 -21.70 8.09 -29.81
N MET A 177 -22.69 8.65 -30.50
CA MET A 177 -23.07 8.24 -31.85
C MET A 177 -22.72 9.32 -32.86
N LYS A 178 -22.16 8.92 -34.00
CA LYS A 178 -21.94 9.81 -35.15
C LYS A 178 -22.55 9.18 -36.40
N PRO A 179 -23.67 9.73 -36.91
CA PRO A 179 -24.27 9.23 -38.14
C PRO A 179 -23.27 9.26 -39.30
N GLY A 180 -23.22 8.17 -40.08
CA GLY A 180 -22.35 8.07 -41.26
C GLY A 180 -20.97 7.46 -41.02
N THR A 181 -20.61 7.07 -39.79
CA THR A 181 -19.43 6.21 -39.55
C THR A 181 -19.78 4.74 -39.77
N GLN A 182 -18.80 3.91 -40.19
CA GLN A 182 -19.01 2.47 -40.44
C GLN A 182 -19.55 1.71 -39.22
N SER A 183 -19.20 2.14 -38.00
CA SER A 183 -19.68 1.55 -36.74
C SER A 183 -20.89 2.28 -36.15
N GLY A 184 -21.27 3.45 -36.68
CA GLY A 184 -22.27 4.35 -36.08
C GLY A 184 -21.82 5.07 -34.79
N VAL A 185 -20.59 4.81 -34.34
CA VAL A 185 -20.03 5.31 -33.07
C VAL A 185 -19.10 6.50 -33.31
N ASP A 186 -19.13 7.49 -32.40
CA ASP A 186 -18.17 8.58 -32.34
C ASP A 186 -16.93 8.18 -31.53
N ARG A 187 -15.88 7.75 -32.25
CA ARG A 187 -14.60 7.38 -31.63
C ARG A 187 -13.99 8.51 -30.82
N GLN A 188 -14.07 9.76 -31.29
CA GLN A 188 -13.48 10.90 -30.57
C GLN A 188 -14.23 11.18 -29.26
N ALA A 189 -15.54 10.98 -29.24
CA ALA A 189 -16.31 11.11 -28.00
C ALA A 189 -15.98 10.03 -26.98
N ILE A 190 -15.73 8.79 -27.44
CA ILE A 190 -15.27 7.71 -26.56
C ILE A 190 -13.87 8.01 -26.01
N GLU A 191 -12.96 8.50 -26.84
CA GLU A 191 -11.63 8.93 -26.39
C GLU A 191 -11.74 10.03 -25.31
N ARG A 192 -12.60 11.04 -25.51
CA ARG A 192 -12.88 12.06 -24.47
C ARG A 192 -13.47 11.47 -23.19
N TYR A 193 -14.35 10.47 -23.29
CA TYR A 193 -14.87 9.78 -22.12
C TYR A 193 -13.75 9.03 -21.36
N MET A 194 -12.88 8.36 -22.10
CA MET A 194 -11.73 7.66 -21.52
C MET A 194 -10.76 8.61 -20.83
N ASP A 195 -10.54 9.81 -21.37
CA ASP A 195 -9.74 10.85 -20.72
C ASP A 195 -10.34 11.24 -19.35
N ARG A 196 -11.67 11.30 -19.23
CA ARG A 196 -12.35 11.53 -17.94
C ARG A 196 -12.19 10.36 -16.97
N VAL A 197 -12.21 9.12 -17.47
CA VAL A 197 -11.93 7.93 -16.64
C VAL A 197 -10.50 7.98 -16.11
N VAL A 198 -9.55 8.40 -16.94
CA VAL A 198 -8.15 8.58 -16.57
C VAL A 198 -7.98 9.68 -15.52
N GLU A 199 -8.62 10.83 -15.72
CA GLU A 199 -8.66 11.93 -14.74
C GLU A 199 -9.20 11.46 -13.38
N PHE A 200 -10.32 10.73 -13.39
CA PHE A 200 -10.90 10.16 -12.18
C PHE A 200 -9.95 9.20 -11.48
N ARG A 201 -9.30 8.29 -12.22
CA ARG A 201 -8.32 7.36 -11.68
C ARG A 201 -7.13 8.09 -11.03
N GLU A 202 -6.66 9.20 -11.61
CA GLU A 202 -5.56 9.98 -11.03
C GLU A 202 -5.95 10.54 -9.67
N LYS A 203 -7.14 11.13 -9.58
CA LYS A 203 -7.67 11.66 -8.31
C LYS A 203 -7.94 10.55 -7.29
N LEU A 204 -8.50 9.42 -7.71
CA LEU A 204 -8.74 8.25 -6.86
C LEU A 204 -7.43 7.68 -6.31
N ALA A 205 -6.38 7.57 -7.12
CA ALA A 205 -5.08 7.10 -6.67
C ALA A 205 -4.47 8.03 -5.60
N VAL A 206 -4.59 9.35 -5.78
CA VAL A 206 -4.16 10.33 -4.79
C VAL A 206 -5.00 10.20 -3.50
N LEU A 207 -6.32 10.06 -3.61
CA LEU A 207 -7.19 9.83 -2.45
C LEU A 207 -6.83 8.56 -1.69
N MET A 208 -6.67 7.43 -2.37
CA MET A 208 -6.26 6.17 -1.74
C MET A 208 -4.90 6.30 -1.05
N HIS A 209 -3.98 7.09 -1.62
CA HIS A 209 -2.67 7.36 -1.01
C HIS A 209 -2.75 8.22 0.26
N ILE A 210 -3.62 9.24 0.27
CA ILE A 210 -3.77 10.19 1.39
C ILE A 210 -4.67 9.64 2.51
N THR A 211 -5.68 8.88 2.14
CA THR A 211 -6.73 8.45 3.07
C THR A 211 -6.54 7.03 3.57
N GLY A 212 -5.75 6.18 2.90
CA GLY A 212 -5.53 4.77 3.24
C GLY A 212 -4.64 4.50 4.47
N GLY A 213 -4.57 5.42 5.43
CA GLY A 213 -3.67 5.38 6.58
C GLY A 213 -2.23 5.78 6.21
N GLN A 214 -1.22 5.10 6.78
CA GLN A 214 0.17 5.38 6.40
C GLN A 214 0.37 5.18 4.89
N PRO A 215 0.99 6.15 4.16
CA PRO A 215 0.88 6.15 2.71
C PRO A 215 1.66 4.99 2.07
N ALA A 216 0.99 4.24 1.17
CA ALA A 216 1.62 3.18 0.38
C ALA A 216 2.74 3.74 -0.51
N ARG A 217 3.78 2.95 -0.81
CA ARG A 217 4.77 3.40 -1.79
C ARG A 217 4.16 3.44 -3.18
N GLY A 218 4.59 4.38 -4.01
CA GLY A 218 4.10 4.54 -5.39
C GLY A 218 4.01 3.22 -6.17
N PRO A 219 5.09 2.42 -6.25
CA PRO A 219 5.05 1.13 -6.96
C PRO A 219 4.05 0.12 -6.37
N GLU A 220 3.87 0.12 -5.04
CA GLU A 220 2.92 -0.77 -4.38
C GLU A 220 1.48 -0.40 -4.73
N LEU A 221 1.14 0.89 -4.69
CA LEU A 221 -0.18 1.39 -5.07
C LEU A 221 -0.48 1.12 -6.55
N LEU A 222 0.49 1.34 -7.43
CA LEU A 222 0.33 1.14 -8.87
C LEU A 222 0.23 -0.34 -9.27
N SER A 223 0.63 -1.26 -8.39
CA SER A 223 0.52 -2.70 -8.60
C SER A 223 -0.82 -3.31 -8.17
N VAL A 224 -1.72 -2.52 -7.58
CA VAL A 224 -3.01 -2.99 -7.05
C VAL A 224 -3.88 -3.57 -8.17
N ARG A 225 -4.35 -4.80 -7.94
CA ARG A 225 -5.30 -5.53 -8.79
C ARG A 225 -6.70 -5.55 -8.18
N HIS A 226 -7.71 -5.44 -9.03
CA HIS A 226 -9.13 -5.49 -8.63
C HIS A 226 -9.73 -6.89 -8.78
N SER A 227 -9.13 -7.75 -9.62
CA SER A 227 -9.58 -9.12 -9.85
C SER A 227 -8.42 -10.10 -9.88
N ASN A 228 -8.72 -11.36 -9.58
CA ASN A 228 -7.75 -12.44 -9.71
C ASN A 228 -7.41 -12.70 -11.18
N THR A 229 -6.16 -13.08 -11.43
CA THR A 229 -5.65 -13.35 -12.78
C THR A 229 -5.62 -14.83 -13.11
N VAL A 230 -5.75 -15.17 -14.39
CA VAL A 230 -5.53 -16.53 -14.92
C VAL A 230 -4.16 -17.13 -14.57
N GLN A 231 -3.14 -16.30 -14.35
CA GLN A 231 -1.78 -16.73 -13.99
C GLN A 231 -1.59 -16.96 -12.47
N GLY A 232 -2.68 -17.11 -11.69
CA GLY A 232 -2.62 -17.39 -10.25
C GLY A 232 -2.30 -16.19 -9.36
N GLY A 233 -2.24 -14.97 -9.90
CA GLY A 233 -2.13 -13.75 -9.11
C GLY A 233 -3.46 -13.36 -8.47
N HIS A 234 -3.50 -13.23 -7.13
CA HIS A 234 -4.69 -12.74 -6.44
C HIS A 234 -4.85 -11.23 -6.63
N ARG A 235 -6.10 -10.79 -6.47
CA ARG A 235 -6.45 -9.38 -6.33
C ARG A 235 -5.86 -8.77 -5.05
N ASN A 236 -5.87 -7.45 -5.01
CA ASN A 236 -5.43 -6.66 -3.87
C ASN A 236 -6.58 -5.93 -3.19
N ILE A 237 -7.77 -5.83 -3.80
CA ILE A 237 -8.94 -5.16 -3.22
C ILE A 237 -9.91 -6.19 -2.64
N PHE A 238 -10.33 -5.94 -1.41
CA PHE A 238 -11.26 -6.79 -0.66
C PHE A 238 -12.28 -5.95 0.10
N ILE A 239 -13.34 -6.62 0.54
CA ILE A 239 -14.32 -6.06 1.48
C ILE A 239 -14.16 -6.75 2.83
N GLU A 240 -13.95 -5.97 3.88
CA GLU A 240 -13.83 -6.45 5.26
C GLU A 240 -14.62 -5.54 6.19
N ASP A 241 -15.50 -6.11 7.01
CA ASP A 241 -16.39 -5.39 7.94
C ASP A 241 -17.16 -4.23 7.28
N GLY A 242 -17.58 -4.43 6.04
CA GLY A 242 -18.30 -3.42 5.26
C GLY A 242 -17.42 -2.24 4.84
N MET A 243 -16.09 -2.34 4.89
CA MET A 243 -15.15 -1.35 4.37
C MET A 243 -14.34 -1.91 3.20
N VAL A 244 -13.84 -1.02 2.34
CA VAL A 244 -12.89 -1.41 1.30
C VAL A 244 -11.50 -1.45 1.92
N VAL A 245 -10.80 -2.56 1.73
CA VAL A 245 -9.39 -2.72 2.11
C VAL A 245 -8.59 -3.07 0.87
N PHE A 246 -7.45 -2.40 0.68
CA PHE A 246 -6.47 -2.82 -0.31
C PHE A 246 -5.20 -3.31 0.37
N VAL A 247 -4.72 -4.47 -0.08
CA VAL A 247 -3.64 -5.22 0.53
C VAL A 247 -2.45 -5.25 -0.41
N THR A 248 -1.34 -4.65 0.00
CA THR A 248 -0.10 -4.65 -0.78
C THR A 248 0.94 -5.56 -0.15
N ARG A 249 1.71 -6.25 -0.99
CA ARG A 249 2.85 -7.07 -0.57
C ARG A 249 4.11 -6.25 -0.61
N TYR A 250 4.78 -6.18 0.52
CA TYR A 250 6.05 -5.51 0.67
C TYR A 250 7.20 -6.52 0.64
N HIS A 251 8.11 -6.39 -0.34
CA HIS A 251 9.17 -7.37 -0.61
C HIS A 251 10.59 -6.89 -0.29
N LYS A 252 10.78 -5.72 0.35
CA LYS A 252 12.14 -5.26 0.72
C LYS A 252 12.68 -6.14 1.86
N GLY A 253 13.62 -7.02 1.52
CA GLY A 253 14.22 -7.99 2.45
C GLY A 253 13.89 -9.45 2.15
N TYR A 254 13.06 -9.76 1.15
CA TYR A 254 12.69 -11.14 0.81
C TYR A 254 13.92 -12.03 0.54
N LYS A 255 14.92 -11.49 -0.18
CA LYS A 255 16.19 -12.18 -0.45
C LYS A 255 17.05 -12.45 0.79
N VAL A 256 16.76 -11.81 1.93
CA VAL A 256 17.57 -11.89 3.16
C VAL A 256 16.82 -12.61 4.29
N SER A 257 15.50 -12.45 4.41
CA SER A 257 14.69 -12.95 5.53
C SER A 257 13.59 -13.94 5.11
N GLY A 258 13.31 -14.12 3.82
CA GLY A 258 12.21 -14.96 3.33
C GLY A 258 10.79 -14.45 3.66
N ASP A 259 10.67 -13.37 4.43
CA ASP A 259 9.39 -12.90 4.96
C ASP A 259 8.77 -11.82 4.08
N VAL A 260 7.50 -12.01 3.72
CA VAL A 260 6.72 -11.05 2.93
C VAL A 260 5.80 -10.31 3.89
N LYS A 261 6.05 -9.00 4.06
CA LYS A 261 5.16 -8.17 4.87
C LYS A 261 3.89 -7.85 4.09
N ILE A 262 2.75 -8.20 4.65
CA ILE A 262 1.43 -7.90 4.10
C ILE A 262 0.88 -6.69 4.83
N ILE A 263 0.52 -5.65 4.08
CA ILE A 263 0.02 -4.39 4.67
C ILE A 263 -1.42 -4.19 4.25
N HIS A 264 -2.31 -4.11 5.25
CA HIS A 264 -3.73 -3.83 5.06
C HIS A 264 -3.97 -2.33 5.15
N ARG A 265 -4.64 -1.77 4.13
CA ARG A 265 -4.98 -0.35 4.05
C ARG A 265 -6.47 -0.20 3.83
N TYR A 266 -7.18 0.15 4.90
CA TYR A 266 -8.60 0.43 4.86
C TYR A 266 -8.82 1.83 4.27
N LEU A 267 -9.91 2.00 3.54
CA LEU A 267 -10.33 3.30 3.01
C LEU A 267 -11.51 3.83 3.82
N PRO A 268 -11.58 5.15 4.10
CA PRO A 268 -12.79 5.77 4.61
C PRO A 268 -13.99 5.49 3.71
N ARG A 269 -15.21 5.48 4.29
CA ARG A 269 -16.47 5.13 3.62
C ARG A 269 -16.64 5.83 2.27
N GLU A 270 -16.30 7.11 2.22
CA GLU A 270 -16.50 7.99 1.08
C GLU A 270 -15.54 7.67 -0.05
N VAL A 271 -14.29 7.31 0.26
CA VAL A 271 -13.31 6.88 -0.74
C VAL A 271 -13.60 5.43 -1.17
N GLY A 272 -13.98 4.57 -0.23
CA GLY A 272 -14.40 3.20 -0.50
C GLY A 272 -15.61 3.15 -1.45
N GLU A 273 -16.59 4.05 -1.27
CA GLU A 273 -17.75 4.17 -2.16
C GLU A 273 -17.33 4.49 -3.61
N LEU A 274 -16.37 5.40 -3.80
CA LEU A 274 -15.81 5.69 -5.13
C LEU A 274 -15.16 4.46 -5.76
N VAL A 275 -14.40 3.66 -4.99
CA VAL A 275 -13.79 2.42 -5.47
C VAL A 275 -14.86 1.41 -5.89
N VAL A 276 -15.89 1.22 -5.06
CA VAL A 276 -16.98 0.26 -5.36
C VAL A 276 -17.77 0.69 -6.58
N TRP A 277 -18.23 1.94 -6.66
CA TRP A 277 -18.95 2.44 -7.85
C TRP A 277 -18.13 2.36 -9.11
N TYR A 278 -16.84 2.70 -9.03
CA TYR A 278 -15.95 2.59 -10.16
C TYR A 278 -15.84 1.14 -10.66
N MET A 279 -15.54 0.18 -9.77
CA MET A 279 -15.43 -1.24 -10.13
C MET A 279 -16.76 -1.84 -10.60
N TRP A 280 -17.88 -1.40 -10.02
CA TRP A 280 -19.20 -1.97 -10.25
C TRP A 280 -19.87 -1.45 -11.51
N LEU A 281 -19.81 -0.13 -11.77
CA LEU A 281 -20.65 0.52 -12.79
C LEU A 281 -19.82 1.07 -13.96
N VAL A 282 -18.67 1.68 -13.68
CA VAL A 282 -17.86 2.35 -14.71
C VAL A 282 -16.89 1.39 -15.40
N LEU A 283 -16.20 0.54 -14.63
CA LEU A 283 -15.19 -0.37 -15.16
C LEU A 283 -15.76 -1.36 -16.21
N PRO A 284 -16.92 -2.01 -16.01
CA PRO A 284 -17.49 -2.90 -17.04
C PRO A 284 -17.86 -2.15 -18.32
N PHE A 285 -18.40 -0.94 -18.18
CA PHE A 285 -18.75 -0.10 -19.32
C PHE A 285 -17.50 0.36 -20.10
N GLN A 286 -16.47 0.82 -19.38
CA GLN A 286 -15.17 1.16 -19.97
C GLN A 286 -14.60 -0.03 -20.75
N GLN A 287 -14.61 -1.24 -20.16
CA GLN A 287 -14.10 -2.45 -20.82
C GLN A 287 -14.88 -2.80 -22.09
N ARG A 288 -16.21 -2.62 -22.11
CA ARG A 288 -17.02 -2.79 -23.33
C ARG A 288 -16.66 -1.77 -24.40
N LEU A 289 -16.50 -0.50 -24.05
CA LEU A 289 -16.07 0.53 -25.00
C LEU A 289 -14.68 0.25 -25.55
N GLU A 290 -13.78 -0.26 -24.70
CA GLU A 290 -12.44 -0.68 -25.11
C GLU A 290 -12.47 -1.82 -26.13
N ALA A 291 -13.31 -2.84 -25.89
CA ALA A 291 -13.52 -3.94 -26.82
C ALA A 291 -14.17 -3.47 -28.14
N LEU A 292 -15.10 -2.51 -28.07
CA LEU A 292 -15.82 -1.99 -29.24
C LEU A 292 -14.94 -1.14 -30.17
N VAL A 293 -14.07 -0.30 -29.61
CA VAL A 293 -13.30 0.70 -30.38
C VAL A 293 -11.88 0.23 -30.70
N TRP A 294 -11.26 -0.54 -29.82
CA TRP A 294 -9.87 -0.97 -29.96
C TRP A 294 -9.72 -2.50 -30.05
N GLU A 295 -10.83 -3.25 -30.14
CA GLU A 295 -10.82 -4.71 -30.29
C GLU A 295 -9.96 -5.41 -29.22
N LYS A 296 -9.94 -4.84 -28.01
CA LYS A 296 -9.16 -5.42 -26.90
C LYS A 296 -9.81 -6.71 -26.44
N GLU A 297 -9.13 -7.83 -26.68
CA GLU A 297 -9.56 -9.16 -26.23
C GLU A 297 -9.30 -9.40 -24.72
N ALA A 298 -8.27 -8.78 -24.17
CA ALA A 298 -7.84 -9.01 -22.79
C ALA A 298 -8.22 -7.86 -21.85
N VAL A 299 -9.04 -8.19 -20.84
CA VAL A 299 -9.40 -7.28 -19.76
C VAL A 299 -8.28 -7.24 -18.71
N SER A 300 -7.76 -6.04 -18.43
CA SER A 300 -6.75 -5.88 -17.37
C SER A 300 -7.35 -6.06 -15.97
N SER A 301 -6.67 -6.85 -15.14
CA SER A 301 -6.98 -7.03 -13.72
C SER A 301 -6.45 -5.92 -12.82
N HIS A 302 -5.66 -4.97 -13.35
CA HIS A 302 -5.05 -3.89 -12.57
C HIS A 302 -6.04 -2.73 -12.40
N MET A 303 -5.99 -2.06 -11.24
CA MET A 303 -6.74 -0.82 -11.01
C MET A 303 -6.29 0.31 -11.94
N TRP A 304 -5.01 0.28 -12.31
CA TRP A 304 -4.34 1.32 -13.09
C TRP A 304 -3.77 0.72 -14.40
N PRO A 305 -4.63 0.24 -15.33
CA PRO A 305 -4.16 -0.23 -16.63
C PRO A 305 -3.61 0.93 -17.45
N ALA A 306 -2.80 0.62 -18.47
CA ALA A 306 -2.39 1.64 -19.44
C ALA A 306 -3.63 2.34 -20.03
N ASP A 307 -3.51 3.65 -20.22
CA ASP A 307 -4.56 4.47 -20.82
C ASP A 307 -4.87 3.95 -22.24
N PRO A 308 -6.03 4.28 -22.84
CA PRO A 308 -6.32 3.89 -24.22
C PRO A 308 -5.31 4.41 -25.24
N SER A 309 -4.60 5.51 -24.93
CA SER A 309 -3.47 6.03 -25.71
C SER A 309 -2.17 5.22 -25.56
N GLY A 310 -2.15 4.17 -24.72
CA GLY A 310 -0.99 3.33 -24.41
C GLY A 310 -0.09 3.88 -23.30
N ARG A 311 -0.41 5.06 -22.74
CA ARG A 311 0.36 5.67 -21.65
C ARG A 311 0.28 4.81 -20.38
N LYS A 312 1.44 4.38 -19.87
CA LYS A 312 1.54 3.56 -18.65
C LYS A 312 1.43 4.41 -17.39
N TRP A 313 0.95 3.79 -16.31
CA TRP A 313 1.02 4.36 -14.98
C TRP A 313 2.44 4.24 -14.42
N THR A 314 3.04 5.38 -14.11
CA THR A 314 4.38 5.47 -13.51
C THR A 314 4.32 6.20 -12.18
N THR A 315 5.33 5.98 -11.33
CA THR A 315 5.47 6.72 -10.06
C THR A 315 5.55 8.22 -10.29
N ASP A 316 6.14 8.67 -11.40
CA ASP A 316 6.24 10.09 -11.73
C ASP A 316 4.89 10.68 -12.12
N ARG A 317 4.07 9.96 -12.89
CA ARG A 317 2.69 10.37 -13.19
C ARG A 317 1.89 10.58 -11.91
N LEU A 318 1.97 9.63 -10.99
CA LEU A 318 1.28 9.71 -9.71
C LEU A 318 1.81 10.88 -8.85
N ARG A 319 3.12 11.14 -8.88
CA ARG A 319 3.74 12.29 -8.22
C ARG A 319 3.22 13.62 -8.77
N GLU A 320 3.14 13.75 -10.09
CA GLU A 320 2.62 14.97 -10.73
C GLU A 320 1.12 15.16 -10.46
N ALA A 321 0.35 14.07 -10.36
CA ALA A 321 -1.04 14.15 -9.91
C ALA A 321 -1.13 14.68 -8.46
N LEU A 322 -0.33 14.15 -7.53
CA LEU A 322 -0.31 14.65 -6.14
C LEU A 322 0.05 16.14 -6.06
N LYS A 323 1.11 16.56 -6.78
CA LYS A 323 1.51 17.98 -6.83
C LYS A 323 0.40 18.87 -7.38
N ARG A 324 -0.26 18.44 -8.46
CA ARG A 324 -1.34 19.19 -9.09
C ARG A 324 -2.51 19.37 -8.13
N GLU A 325 -2.98 18.30 -7.50
CA GLU A 325 -4.11 18.37 -6.57
C GLU A 325 -3.75 19.19 -5.31
N SER A 326 -2.53 19.05 -4.77
CA SER A 326 -2.09 19.84 -3.62
C SER A 326 -1.93 21.33 -3.96
N ARG A 327 -1.45 21.65 -5.17
CA ARG A 327 -1.31 23.03 -5.64
C ARG A 327 -2.67 23.69 -5.82
N ILE A 328 -3.63 22.98 -6.41
CA ILE A 328 -5.02 23.48 -6.57
C ILE A 328 -5.65 23.76 -5.21
N ALA A 329 -5.51 22.86 -4.24
CA ALA A 329 -6.21 22.96 -2.98
C ALA A 329 -5.54 23.89 -1.94
N MET A 330 -4.21 23.97 -1.95
CA MET A 330 -3.44 24.64 -0.88
C MET A 330 -2.36 25.60 -1.41
N GLY A 331 -2.26 25.80 -2.72
CA GLY A 331 -1.22 26.63 -3.34
C GLY A 331 0.20 26.07 -3.22
N GLN A 332 0.35 24.82 -2.77
CA GLN A 332 1.63 24.22 -2.41
C GLN A 332 1.81 22.85 -3.07
N GLU A 333 3.04 22.53 -3.48
CA GLU A 333 3.35 21.27 -4.15
C GLU A 333 3.86 20.20 -3.19
N TRP A 334 3.13 19.10 -3.11
CA TRP A 334 3.47 18.01 -2.22
C TRP A 334 4.24 16.91 -2.96
N THR A 335 5.23 16.35 -2.27
CA THR A 335 5.96 15.18 -2.74
C THR A 335 5.49 13.93 -2.01
N PHE A 336 5.60 12.76 -2.64
CA PHE A 336 5.26 11.49 -1.99
C PHE A 336 6.04 11.24 -0.69
N ALA A 337 7.35 11.56 -0.69
CA ALA A 337 8.18 11.43 0.50
C ALA A 337 7.78 12.45 1.57
N GLY A 338 7.59 13.71 1.17
CA GLY A 338 7.15 14.77 2.09
C GLY A 338 5.80 14.45 2.72
N TYR A 339 4.82 14.04 1.93
CA TYR A 339 3.51 13.64 2.45
C TYR A 339 3.61 12.47 3.43
N ARG A 340 4.47 11.48 3.16
CA ARG A 340 4.69 10.38 4.11
C ARG A 340 5.26 10.86 5.44
N GLU A 341 6.24 11.75 5.43
CA GLU A 341 6.80 12.32 6.66
C GLU A 341 5.78 13.18 7.40
N MET A 342 4.99 13.99 6.68
CA MET A 342 3.88 14.76 7.25
C MET A 342 2.82 13.85 7.85
N ALA A 343 2.43 12.77 7.16
CA ALA A 343 1.46 11.79 7.67
C ALA A 343 1.95 11.08 8.94
N ILE A 344 3.25 10.76 9.01
CA ILE A 344 3.87 10.26 10.25
C ILE A 344 3.82 11.32 11.36
N GLY A 345 4.11 12.59 11.04
CA GLY A 345 4.01 13.70 11.99
C GLY A 345 2.59 13.91 12.53
N ILE A 346 1.59 13.94 11.66
CA ILE A 346 0.15 14.02 12.01
C ILE A 346 -0.24 12.82 12.86
N SER A 347 0.16 11.62 12.44
CA SER A 347 -0.05 10.37 13.20
C SER A 347 0.52 10.51 14.60
N ARG A 348 1.79 10.85 14.77
CA ARG A 348 2.44 10.98 16.09
C ARG A 348 1.77 12.04 16.95
N ARG A 349 1.39 13.18 16.40
CA ARG A 349 0.77 14.28 17.15
C ARG A 349 -0.61 13.93 17.70
N PHE A 350 -1.43 13.23 16.90
CA PHE A 350 -2.85 13.03 17.21
C PHE A 350 -3.20 11.60 17.65
N LEU A 351 -2.49 10.57 17.17
CA LEU A 351 -2.68 9.18 17.62
C LEU A 351 -2.03 8.91 18.98
N ARG A 352 -0.92 9.58 19.34
CA ARG A 352 -0.28 9.40 20.66
C ARG A 352 -1.01 10.12 21.80
N GLY A 353 -1.79 11.16 21.50
CA GLY A 353 -2.48 11.99 22.52
C GLY A 353 -3.98 11.72 22.71
N SER A 354 -4.56 10.74 22.00
CA SER A 354 -6.00 10.43 22.12
C SER A 354 -6.23 9.15 22.91
N THR A 355 -6.51 9.35 24.19
CA THR A 355 -7.22 8.45 25.10
C THR A 355 -8.37 7.71 24.38
N ALA A 356 -8.13 6.46 23.99
CA ALA A 356 -9.19 5.52 23.58
C ALA A 356 -9.18 4.22 24.40
N PHE A 357 -8.46 4.19 25.53
CA PHE A 357 -8.46 3.06 26.45
C PHE A 357 -8.42 3.54 27.91
N GLN A 358 -9.53 4.12 28.40
CA GLN A 358 -9.87 3.88 29.81
C GLN A 358 -10.34 2.43 29.91
N ALA A 359 -9.39 1.51 30.04
CA ALA A 359 -9.65 0.26 30.72
C ALA A 359 -9.68 0.60 32.21
N ASP A 360 -10.91 0.71 32.72
CA ASP A 360 -11.19 0.75 34.14
C ASP A 360 -10.61 -0.52 34.80
N GLU A 361 -10.19 -0.34 36.05
CA GLU A 361 -9.50 -1.29 36.95
C GLU A 361 -7.97 -1.40 36.84
N GLY A 362 -7.32 -1.12 37.98
CA GLY A 362 -5.97 -1.53 38.35
C GLY A 362 -4.88 -0.49 38.11
N GLU A 363 -4.45 0.17 39.20
CA GLU A 363 -3.30 1.06 39.27
C GLU A 363 -1.96 0.32 39.07
N GLU A 364 -0.98 1.13 38.66
CA GLU A 364 0.45 0.87 38.55
C GLU A 364 0.96 0.26 37.21
N ASN A 365 1.72 1.09 36.50
CA ASN A 365 2.57 0.82 35.33
C ASN A 365 1.98 0.95 33.89
N LYS A 366 1.14 1.96 33.62
CA LYS A 366 0.50 2.20 32.30
C LYS A 366 1.26 3.10 31.32
N GLU A 367 2.25 3.90 31.74
CA GLU A 367 2.89 4.88 30.83
C GLU A 367 3.83 4.26 29.77
N TRP A 368 4.49 3.15 30.07
CA TRP A 368 5.49 2.55 29.16
C TRP A 368 4.90 1.59 28.12
N ALA A 369 3.70 1.06 28.35
CA ALA A 369 3.02 0.12 27.45
C ALA A 369 2.20 0.83 26.35
N GLU A 370 1.71 2.04 26.65
CA GLU A 370 0.81 2.79 25.76
C GLU A 370 1.55 3.52 24.63
N GLU A 371 2.74 4.07 24.90
CA GLU A 371 3.62 4.63 23.85
C GLU A 371 4.04 3.56 22.82
N GLN A 372 4.31 2.34 23.28
CA GLN A 372 4.71 1.23 22.41
C GLN A 372 3.57 0.73 21.52
N ALA A 373 2.32 0.80 21.98
CA ALA A 373 1.16 0.35 21.20
C ALA A 373 0.86 1.30 20.03
N GLY A 374 0.88 2.62 20.26
CA GLY A 374 0.69 3.63 19.20
C GLY A 374 1.80 3.59 18.15
N ASP A 375 3.05 3.40 18.60
CA ASP A 375 4.20 3.26 17.71
C ASP A 375 4.17 1.95 16.93
N SER A 376 3.72 0.83 17.53
CA SER A 376 3.56 -0.44 16.82
C SER A 376 2.50 -0.37 15.71
N ILE A 377 1.38 0.35 15.91
CA ILE A 377 0.33 0.47 14.87
C ILE A 377 0.84 1.28 13.68
N ALA A 378 1.45 2.44 13.94
CA ALA A 378 2.01 3.29 12.89
C ALA A 378 3.16 2.58 12.15
N ASP A 379 4.00 1.85 12.87
CA ASP A 379 5.11 1.08 12.30
C ASP A 379 4.63 -0.11 11.46
N GLU A 380 3.62 -0.86 11.92
CA GLU A 380 2.99 -1.94 11.15
C GLU A 380 2.39 -1.39 9.84
N GLN A 381 1.66 -0.27 9.90
CA GLN A 381 1.09 0.36 8.70
C GLN A 381 2.16 0.94 7.75
N ALA A 382 3.33 1.33 8.26
CA ALA A 382 4.45 1.83 7.49
C ALA A 382 5.45 0.73 7.04
N GLY A 383 5.19 -0.53 7.44
CA GLY A 383 6.02 -1.69 7.12
C GLY A 383 7.34 -1.75 7.90
N HIS A 384 7.47 -0.99 8.99
CA HIS A 384 8.59 -1.05 9.93
C HIS A 384 8.40 -2.22 10.92
N THR A 385 9.50 -2.84 11.38
CA THR A 385 9.44 -3.87 12.44
C THR A 385 9.52 -3.18 13.79
N SER A 386 8.47 -3.28 14.62
CA SER A 386 8.60 -2.96 16.04
C SER A 386 9.33 -4.13 16.74
N HIS A 387 10.33 -3.82 17.56
CA HIS A 387 11.22 -4.82 18.21
C HIS A 387 10.47 -5.81 19.13
N VAL A 388 9.20 -5.51 19.48
CA VAL A 388 8.38 -6.27 20.44
C VAL A 388 7.22 -7.03 19.77
N ALA A 389 6.76 -6.66 18.58
CA ALA A 389 5.62 -7.34 17.92
C ALA A 389 5.93 -8.76 17.41
N GLY A 390 7.21 -9.12 17.29
CA GLY A 390 7.62 -10.45 16.85
C GLY A 390 7.58 -11.54 17.92
N LEU A 391 7.43 -11.19 19.20
CA LEU A 391 7.73 -12.11 20.30
C LEU A 391 6.52 -12.57 21.13
N VAL A 392 5.35 -11.93 21.04
CA VAL A 392 4.19 -12.31 21.87
C VAL A 392 2.89 -12.09 21.08
N TYR A 393 1.94 -13.03 21.25
CA TYR A 393 0.50 -12.99 20.93
C TYR A 393 -0.02 -13.94 19.82
N ALA A 394 -0.45 -15.11 20.32
CA ALA A 394 -1.70 -15.84 20.06
C ALA A 394 -1.94 -16.47 18.67
N ARG A 395 -1.84 -17.81 18.67
CA ARG A 395 -2.32 -18.77 17.66
C ARG A 395 -3.86 -18.76 17.52
N GLY A 396 -4.33 -18.79 16.27
CA GLY A 396 -5.74 -19.00 15.82
C GLY A 396 -6.30 -17.76 15.11
N ILE A 397 -6.77 -17.75 13.85
CA ILE A 397 -7.40 -18.75 12.97
C ILE A 397 -6.76 -18.66 11.55
N MET A 398 -6.76 -19.79 10.82
CA MET A 398 -6.32 -20.03 9.42
C MET A 398 -4.90 -20.62 9.20
N GLU A 399 -4.69 -21.84 9.69
CA GLU A 399 -3.73 -22.76 9.04
C GLU A 399 -4.42 -23.43 7.84
N GLN A 400 -4.19 -22.87 6.65
CA GLN A 400 -4.22 -23.61 5.38
C GLN A 400 -3.01 -23.21 4.55
N SER A 401 -2.47 -24.19 3.83
CA SER A 401 -1.26 -24.08 3.03
C SER A 401 -1.50 -23.29 1.74
N GLY A 402 -0.98 -22.06 1.69
CA GLY A 402 -0.92 -21.21 0.49
C GLY A 402 -0.07 -19.96 0.72
N PRO A 403 0.45 -19.31 -0.34
CA PRO A 403 1.32 -18.13 -0.23
C PRO A 403 0.59 -16.84 0.23
N TRP A 404 -0.69 -16.93 0.62
CA TRP A 404 -1.52 -15.86 1.16
C TRP A 404 -1.84 -16.15 2.62
N ARG A 405 -0.81 -16.08 3.48
CA ARG A 405 -1.04 -16.00 4.92
C ARG A 405 -1.77 -14.70 5.21
N ILE A 406 -3.08 -14.76 5.44
CA ILE A 406 -3.80 -13.65 6.07
C ILE A 406 -3.19 -13.56 7.48
N GLY A 407 -2.35 -12.53 7.71
CA GLY A 407 -1.77 -12.28 9.02
C GLY A 407 -2.88 -12.21 10.08
N GLY A 408 -2.58 -12.68 11.28
CA GLY A 408 -3.57 -12.89 12.35
C GLY A 408 -4.50 -11.69 12.55
N SER A 409 -5.74 -12.00 12.94
CA SER A 409 -6.85 -11.07 13.22
C SER A 409 -6.46 -9.78 13.97
N SER A 410 -5.36 -9.79 14.73
CA SER A 410 -4.82 -8.63 15.44
C SER A 410 -4.28 -7.51 14.54
N SER A 411 -3.57 -7.82 13.44
CA SER A 411 -2.96 -6.78 12.58
C SER A 411 -4.00 -6.06 11.71
N GLY A 412 -4.98 -6.79 11.17
CA GLY A 412 -6.14 -6.18 10.47
C GLY A 412 -6.94 -5.28 11.42
N HIS A 413 -7.22 -5.75 12.63
CA HIS A 413 -7.93 -4.98 13.65
C HIS A 413 -7.18 -3.70 14.06
N ARG A 414 -5.85 -3.76 14.25
CA ARG A 414 -5.01 -2.59 14.55
C ARG A 414 -4.98 -1.58 13.41
N ALA A 415 -4.79 -2.06 12.18
CA ALA A 415 -4.82 -1.21 11.00
C ALA A 415 -6.18 -0.52 10.82
N ARG A 416 -7.27 -1.23 11.18
CA ARG A 416 -8.62 -0.67 11.23
C ARG A 416 -8.76 0.46 12.26
N ILE A 417 -8.31 0.24 13.50
CA ILE A 417 -8.36 1.29 14.54
C ILE A 417 -7.61 2.55 14.10
N GLY A 418 -6.44 2.39 13.48
CA GLY A 418 -5.68 3.51 12.93
C GLY A 418 -6.45 4.27 11.84
N ILE A 419 -7.20 3.57 10.98
CA ILE A 419 -8.00 4.21 9.93
C ILE A 419 -9.23 4.93 10.44
N ASP A 420 -9.97 4.35 11.40
CA ASP A 420 -11.20 4.95 11.93
C ASP A 420 -10.86 6.30 12.58
N PHE A 421 -9.70 6.37 13.25
CA PHE A 421 -9.16 7.61 13.76
C PHE A 421 -8.72 8.57 12.64
N TRP A 422 -7.96 8.09 11.66
CA TRP A 422 -7.51 8.92 10.52
C TRP A 422 -8.70 9.54 9.77
N ALA A 423 -9.74 8.75 9.54
CA ALA A 423 -11.00 9.18 8.96
C ALA A 423 -11.73 10.19 9.86
N SER A 424 -11.78 9.97 11.18
CA SER A 424 -12.39 10.92 12.12
C SER A 424 -11.68 12.29 12.13
N ARG A 425 -10.36 12.31 11.94
CA ARG A 425 -9.56 13.55 11.86
C ARG A 425 -9.66 14.25 10.52
N GLN A 426 -10.06 13.50 9.50
CA GLN A 426 -10.52 14.03 8.24
C GLN A 426 -12.02 14.38 8.27
N ALA A 427 -12.69 14.28 9.43
CA ALA A 427 -14.13 14.58 9.62
C ALA A 427 -15.10 13.74 8.76
N TRP A 428 -14.69 12.57 8.29
CA TRP A 428 -15.54 11.66 7.50
C TRP A 428 -16.56 10.90 8.36
N THR A 429 -16.24 10.57 9.61
CA THR A 429 -17.17 9.86 10.50
C THR A 429 -18.17 10.81 11.14
N THR A 430 -19.46 10.68 10.84
CA THR A 430 -20.53 11.24 11.69
C THR A 430 -20.55 10.51 13.03
N ARG A 431 -20.93 11.21 14.11
CA ARG A 431 -21.01 10.66 15.49
C ARG A 431 -21.83 9.35 15.59
N GLU A 432 -22.73 9.11 14.65
CA GLU A 432 -23.63 7.94 14.62
C GLU A 432 -22.92 6.64 14.21
N GLU A 433 -21.99 6.66 13.25
CA GLU A 433 -21.26 5.45 12.84
C GLU A 433 -20.34 4.94 13.97
N ALA A 434 -19.69 5.86 14.69
CA ALA A 434 -18.86 5.56 15.85
C ALA A 434 -19.68 5.05 17.07
N ALA A 435 -20.96 5.42 17.16
CA ALA A 435 -21.89 4.90 18.18
C ALA A 435 -22.35 3.48 17.83
N SER A 436 -22.73 3.24 16.57
CA SER A 436 -23.14 1.91 16.09
C SER A 436 -22.01 0.86 16.19
N GLY A 437 -20.76 1.28 16.01
CA GLY A 437 -19.58 0.43 16.21
C GLY A 437 -19.34 0.06 17.67
N ARG A 438 -19.63 0.98 18.61
CA ARG A 438 -19.55 0.73 20.06
C ARG A 438 -20.65 -0.22 20.53
N GLU A 439 -21.88 -0.05 20.06
CA GLU A 439 -22.98 -0.98 20.36
C GLU A 439 -22.72 -2.39 19.82
N ARG A 440 -22.16 -2.51 18.61
CA ARG A 440 -21.75 -3.81 18.05
C ARG A 440 -20.64 -4.48 18.86
N ARG A 441 -19.66 -3.72 19.35
CA ARG A 441 -18.61 -4.23 20.26
C ARG A 441 -19.17 -4.66 21.62
N LEU A 442 -20.16 -3.95 22.16
CA LEU A 442 -20.83 -4.30 23.42
C LEU A 442 -21.66 -5.58 23.29
N ARG A 443 -22.42 -5.74 22.19
CA ARG A 443 -23.19 -6.98 21.91
C ARG A 443 -22.28 -8.19 21.68
N ALA A 444 -21.14 -8.01 21.00
CA ALA A 444 -20.14 -9.06 20.82
C ALA A 444 -19.44 -9.47 22.14
N ARG A 445 -19.32 -8.55 23.10
CA ARG A 445 -18.79 -8.82 24.45
C ARG A 445 -19.80 -9.58 25.32
N GLN A 446 -21.08 -9.21 25.27
CA GLN A 446 -22.15 -9.90 26.00
C GLN A 446 -22.37 -11.34 25.48
N THR A 447 -22.29 -11.56 24.17
CA THR A 447 -22.37 -12.92 23.59
C THR A 447 -21.16 -13.78 23.95
N ARG A 448 -19.97 -13.21 24.16
CA ARG A 448 -18.81 -13.97 24.68
C ARG A 448 -18.88 -14.29 26.17
N GLN A 449 -19.47 -13.42 26.99
CA GLN A 449 -19.66 -13.71 28.43
C GLN A 449 -20.78 -14.74 28.69
N GLY A 450 -21.81 -14.78 27.85
CA GLY A 450 -22.88 -15.79 27.93
C GLY A 450 -22.44 -17.23 27.66
N TRP A 451 -21.29 -17.44 27.00
CA TRP A 451 -20.75 -18.78 26.71
C TRP A 451 -19.79 -19.31 27.78
N ILE A 452 -19.36 -18.48 28.74
CA ILE A 452 -18.43 -18.89 29.81
C ILE A 452 -19.18 -19.15 31.14
N GLY A 453 -20.42 -18.70 31.29
CA GLY A 453 -21.23 -18.87 32.51
C GLY A 453 -22.21 -20.05 32.52
N GLY A 454 -22.12 -20.98 31.57
CA GLY A 454 -23.07 -22.08 31.37
C GLY A 454 -22.51 -23.47 31.66
N SER A 455 -21.80 -23.64 32.78
CA SER A 455 -21.46 -24.96 33.33
C SER A 455 -21.13 -24.80 34.81
N GLY A 456 -22.17 -24.92 35.63
CA GLY A 456 -22.16 -24.99 37.08
C GLY A 456 -23.46 -25.63 37.53
#